data_AF-A0A671X354-F1
#
_entry.id   AF-A0A671X354-F1
#
_cell.length_a   1.000
_cell.length_b   1.000
_cell.length_c   1.000
_cell.angle_alpha   90.00
_cell.angle_beta   90.00
_cell.angle_gamma   90.00
#
_symmetry.space_group_name_H-M   'P 1'
#
loop_
_entity.id
_entity.type
_entity.pdbx_description
1 polymer ?
#
loop_
_entity_poly.entity_id
_entity_poly.type
_entity_poly.pdbx_seq_one_letter_code
_entity_poly.pdbx_strand_id
1 'polypeptide(L)'
;QTSSSSCFLSCISDDEQGYDLDLFCIPKHYASDLERVYIPHGLILDRTERLAREIMKEMGGHHIVALCVLKGGYKFFADLLDYIKALNRNSDRSIPMTVDFIRLKSYCNDQSTGEIKVIGGDDLSTLTASLVLHFKDIIDTGKTMKTLLQLLKQYNPQMVKVASLLVKRTPRSVGYRPDFVGFEVPDKFVVGYALDYNEYFRDLNVTYLRHYSTSEQFLMNGSFSGSFYIVLLHICVIKNTLPAQGL
;
A
#
# COMPACT_ATOMS: atom_id res chain seq x y z
N GLN A 1 28.70 18.38 -8.44
CA GLN A 1 28.40 17.02 -8.95
C GLN A 1 27.38 16.39 -8.01
N THR A 2 26.09 16.50 -8.34
CA THR A 2 24.99 15.91 -7.58
C THR A 2 24.82 14.46 -8.02
N SER A 3 25.30 13.51 -7.22
CA SER A 3 25.05 12.08 -7.43
C SER A 3 23.57 11.80 -7.08
N SER A 4 22.70 11.85 -8.08
CA SER A 4 21.35 11.29 -7.99
C SER A 4 21.49 9.81 -7.70
N SER A 5 21.25 9.42 -6.45
CA SER A 5 21.14 8.02 -6.06
C SER A 5 19.92 7.46 -6.79
N SER A 6 20.16 6.75 -7.90
CA SER A 6 19.12 6.04 -8.62
C SER A 6 18.55 4.98 -7.69
N CYS A 7 17.43 5.29 -7.04
CA CYS A 7 16.60 4.30 -6.38
C CYS A 7 16.28 3.25 -7.46
N PHE A 8 16.64 1.98 -7.21
CA PHE A 8 16.24 0.87 -8.05
C PHE A 8 14.71 0.79 -8.00
N LEU A 9 14.07 1.50 -8.92
CA LEU A 9 12.63 1.49 -9.05
C LEU A 9 12.26 0.08 -9.53
N SER A 10 11.46 -0.64 -8.75
CA SER A 10 10.88 -1.91 -9.21
C SER A 10 9.78 -1.59 -10.21
N CYS A 11 10.19 -1.34 -11.46
CA CYS A 11 9.30 -1.05 -12.57
C CYS A 11 8.78 -2.36 -13.13
N ILE A 12 7.49 -2.61 -12.97
CA ILE A 12 6.79 -3.73 -13.58
C ILE A 12 6.44 -3.32 -15.00
N SER A 13 6.80 -4.10 -16.02
CA SER A 13 6.59 -3.74 -17.42
C SER A 13 5.13 -3.82 -17.86
N ASP A 14 4.80 -3.21 -18.99
CA ASP A 14 3.42 -3.19 -19.53
C ASP A 14 2.98 -4.57 -20.06
N ASP A 15 3.95 -5.38 -20.51
CA ASP A 15 3.79 -6.76 -20.97
C ASP A 15 3.74 -7.80 -19.83
N GLU A 16 3.96 -7.39 -18.58
CA GLU A 16 3.81 -8.28 -17.41
C GLU A 16 2.38 -8.82 -17.33
N GLN A 17 2.29 -10.16 -17.39
CA GLN A 17 1.04 -10.90 -17.32
C GLN A 17 0.68 -11.29 -15.88
N GLY A 18 1.67 -11.28 -14.96
CA GLY A 18 1.49 -11.78 -13.61
C GLY A 18 1.40 -13.31 -13.57
N TYR A 19 0.99 -13.84 -12.43
CA TYR A 19 1.05 -15.26 -12.11
C TYR A 19 -0.35 -15.89 -12.08
N ASP A 20 -0.41 -17.18 -12.39
CA ASP A 20 -1.66 -17.95 -12.31
C ASP A 20 -2.16 -18.05 -10.87
N LEU A 21 -3.48 -17.94 -10.71
CA LEU A 21 -4.16 -17.94 -9.43
C LEU A 21 -3.93 -19.24 -8.64
N ASP A 22 -3.89 -20.38 -9.33
CA ASP A 22 -3.75 -21.72 -8.75
C ASP A 22 -2.38 -21.96 -8.08
N LEU A 23 -1.41 -21.08 -8.34
CA LEU A 23 -0.10 -21.10 -7.70
C LEU A 23 -0.10 -20.45 -6.31
N PHE A 24 -1.22 -19.85 -5.89
CA PHE A 24 -1.34 -19.09 -4.66
C PHE A 24 -2.56 -19.49 -3.83
N CYS A 25 -2.50 -19.21 -2.53
CA CYS A 25 -3.64 -19.40 -1.65
C CYS A 25 -4.59 -18.19 -1.74
N ILE A 26 -5.71 -18.37 -2.46
CA ILE A 26 -6.71 -17.33 -2.69
C ILE A 26 -8.00 -17.66 -1.93
N PRO A 27 -8.64 -16.69 -1.26
CA PRO A 27 -9.96 -16.90 -0.69
C PRO A 27 -10.96 -17.32 -1.77
N LYS A 28 -11.62 -18.46 -1.55
CA LYS A 28 -12.51 -19.09 -2.54
C LYS A 28 -13.62 -18.16 -3.04
N HIS A 29 -14.08 -17.25 -2.20
CA HIS A 29 -15.14 -16.30 -2.54
C HIS A 29 -14.70 -15.18 -3.51
N TYR A 30 -13.40 -15.06 -3.80
CA TYR A 30 -12.87 -14.13 -4.80
C TYR A 30 -12.30 -14.83 -6.05
N ALA A 31 -12.25 -16.16 -6.07
CA ALA A 31 -11.56 -16.90 -7.12
C ALA A 31 -12.13 -16.63 -8.54
N SER A 32 -13.42 -16.33 -8.65
CA SER A 32 -14.08 -15.98 -9.92
C SER A 32 -13.91 -14.51 -10.34
N ASP A 33 -13.50 -13.64 -9.42
CA ASP A 33 -13.45 -12.18 -9.64
C ASP A 33 -12.04 -11.68 -9.98
N LEU A 34 -11.04 -12.55 -9.83
CA LEU A 34 -9.62 -12.26 -10.03
C LEU A 34 -9.15 -12.88 -11.34
N GLU A 35 -8.21 -12.22 -12.01
CA GLU A 35 -7.64 -12.71 -13.27
C GLU A 35 -6.27 -13.35 -13.04
N ARG A 36 -5.37 -12.60 -12.41
CA ARG A 36 -3.97 -12.98 -12.15
C ARG A 36 -3.48 -12.39 -10.85
N VAL A 37 -2.51 -13.06 -10.22
CA VAL A 37 -1.70 -12.44 -9.15
C VAL A 37 -0.72 -11.48 -9.81
N TYR A 38 -0.78 -10.20 -9.46
CA TYR A 38 0.07 -9.18 -10.07
C TYR A 38 1.36 -8.95 -9.30
N ILE A 39 1.26 -8.77 -7.99
CA ILE A 39 2.42 -8.61 -7.10
C ILE A 39 2.23 -9.55 -5.92
N PRO A 40 3.03 -10.64 -5.83
CA PRO A 40 2.98 -11.56 -4.71
C PRO A 40 3.22 -10.86 -3.37
N HIS A 41 2.53 -11.30 -2.32
CA HIS A 41 2.65 -10.72 -0.97
C HIS A 41 4.10 -10.67 -0.46
N GLY A 42 4.86 -11.76 -0.68
CA GLY A 42 6.28 -11.80 -0.28
C GLY A 42 7.11 -10.71 -0.96
N LEU A 43 6.86 -10.42 -2.24
CA LEU A 43 7.55 -9.37 -2.97
C LEU A 43 7.23 -7.97 -2.42
N ILE A 44 5.97 -7.76 -1.99
CA ILE A 44 5.56 -6.53 -1.31
C ILE A 44 6.33 -6.36 0.00
N LEU A 45 6.44 -7.41 0.81
CA LEU A 45 7.17 -7.38 2.08
C LEU A 45 8.66 -7.08 1.87
N ASP A 46 9.32 -7.78 0.95
CA ASP A 46 10.74 -7.56 0.62
C ASP A 46 11.00 -6.12 0.16
N ARG A 47 10.11 -5.59 -0.71
CA ARG A 47 10.23 -4.20 -1.16
C ARG A 47 9.96 -3.21 -0.03
N THR A 48 8.99 -3.49 0.84
CA THR A 48 8.65 -2.64 1.98
C THR A 48 9.78 -2.58 3.00
N GLU A 49 10.47 -3.69 3.27
CA GLU A 49 11.67 -3.70 4.10
C GLU A 49 12.75 -2.77 3.53
N ARG A 50 12.96 -2.83 2.21
CA ARG A 50 13.92 -1.96 1.53
C ARG A 50 13.54 -0.48 1.67
N LEU A 51 12.26 -0.14 1.49
CA LEU A 51 11.77 1.24 1.67
C LEU A 51 11.99 1.73 3.10
N ALA A 52 11.75 0.89 4.11
CA ALA A 52 12.02 1.25 5.50
C ALA A 52 13.49 1.65 5.72
N ARG A 53 14.44 0.92 5.11
CA ARG A 53 15.87 1.26 5.18
C ARG A 53 16.19 2.56 4.45
N GLU A 54 15.55 2.84 3.33
CA GLU A 54 15.70 4.10 2.58
C GLU A 54 15.19 5.30 3.40
N ILE A 55 14.00 5.17 4.00
CA ILE A 55 13.41 6.19 4.89
C ILE A 55 14.31 6.43 6.10
N MET A 56 14.76 5.37 6.78
CA MET A 56 15.65 5.49 7.94
C MET A 56 17.00 6.11 7.60
N LYS A 57 17.50 5.90 6.38
CA LYS A 57 18.74 6.54 5.92
C LYS A 57 18.57 8.04 5.70
N GLU A 58 17.47 8.45 5.08
CA GLU A 58 17.22 9.84 4.70
C GLU A 58 16.69 10.69 5.87
N MET A 59 15.85 10.10 6.72
CA MET A 59 15.15 10.79 7.81
C MET A 59 15.70 10.43 9.20
N GLY A 60 16.84 9.72 9.20
CA GLY A 60 17.51 9.11 10.34
C GLY A 60 17.82 9.98 11.56
N GLY A 61 17.74 11.31 11.42
CA GLY A 61 18.21 12.29 12.39
C GLY A 61 17.12 13.19 12.97
N HIS A 62 15.84 12.98 12.64
CA HIS A 62 14.75 13.85 13.04
C HIS A 62 13.58 13.06 13.61
N HIS A 63 12.86 13.63 14.58
CA HIS A 63 11.59 13.07 15.03
C HIS A 63 10.63 12.89 13.84
N ILE A 64 10.13 11.67 13.65
CA ILE A 64 9.26 11.31 12.53
C ILE A 64 7.80 11.34 12.99
N VAL A 65 6.98 12.14 12.34
CA VAL A 65 5.53 11.95 12.39
C VAL A 65 5.14 11.09 11.19
N ALA A 66 4.60 9.90 11.44
CA ALA A 66 4.16 8.96 10.42
C ALA A 66 2.64 9.09 10.22
N LEU A 67 2.23 9.75 9.14
CA LEU A 67 0.82 10.02 8.86
C LEU A 67 0.28 9.01 7.84
N CYS A 68 -0.75 8.25 8.20
CA CYS A 68 -1.40 7.27 7.31
C CYS A 68 -2.70 7.82 6.71
N VAL A 69 -2.84 7.68 5.39
CA VAL A 69 -4.11 7.97 4.70
C VAL A 69 -5.00 6.73 4.60
N LEU A 70 -6.10 6.74 5.35
CA LEU A 70 -7.11 5.69 5.38
C LEU A 70 -8.10 5.78 4.20
N LYS A 71 -8.69 4.66 3.77
CA LYS A 71 -8.53 3.30 4.32
C LYS A 71 -7.37 2.53 3.69
N GLY A 72 -7.21 2.60 2.37
CA GLY A 72 -6.34 1.69 1.61
C GLY A 72 -4.86 1.64 2.02
N GLY A 73 -4.33 2.70 2.65
CA GLY A 73 -2.93 2.71 3.10
C GLY A 73 -2.63 1.88 4.36
N TYR A 74 -3.63 1.42 5.11
CA TYR A 74 -3.39 0.92 6.48
C TYR A 74 -2.45 -0.29 6.55
N LYS A 75 -2.51 -1.21 5.58
CA LYS A 75 -1.74 -2.45 5.61
C LYS A 75 -0.28 -2.19 5.26
N PHE A 76 -0.04 -1.49 4.16
CA PHE A 76 1.31 -1.03 3.78
C PHE A 76 1.95 -0.18 4.89
N PHE A 77 1.16 0.70 5.52
CA PHE A 77 1.61 1.52 6.63
C PHE A 77 2.06 0.69 7.83
N ALA A 78 1.26 -0.28 8.25
CA ALA A 78 1.58 -1.16 9.37
C ALA A 78 2.88 -1.93 9.11
N ASP A 79 3.00 -2.55 7.94
CA ASP A 79 4.18 -3.35 7.59
C ASP A 79 5.44 -2.48 7.50
N LEU A 80 5.33 -1.28 6.89
CA LEU A 80 6.43 -0.32 6.83
C LEU A 80 6.89 0.13 8.23
N LEU A 81 5.95 0.44 9.12
CA LEU A 81 6.26 0.81 10.50
C LEU A 81 6.91 -0.33 11.27
N ASP A 82 6.49 -1.58 11.04
CA ASP A 82 7.11 -2.75 11.67
C ASP A 82 8.58 -2.88 11.28
N TYR A 83 8.91 -2.71 10.00
CA TYR A 83 10.31 -2.69 9.55
C TYR A 83 11.09 -1.50 10.11
N ILE A 84 10.51 -0.28 10.15
CA ILE A 84 11.16 0.89 10.77
C ILE A 84 11.44 0.64 12.26
N LYS A 85 10.47 0.10 13.01
CA LYS A 85 10.64 -0.27 14.42
C LYS A 85 11.73 -1.32 14.60
N ALA A 86 11.80 -2.32 13.71
CA ALA A 86 12.85 -3.33 13.73
C ALA A 86 14.24 -2.70 13.50
N LEU A 87 14.37 -1.77 12.56
CA LEU A 87 15.63 -1.06 12.31
C LEU A 87 16.02 -0.16 13.50
N ASN A 88 15.06 0.55 14.09
CA ASN A 88 15.28 1.38 15.29
C ASN A 88 15.78 0.57 16.50
N ARG A 89 15.32 -0.68 16.67
CA ARG A 89 15.72 -1.54 17.80
C ARG A 89 17.05 -2.25 17.59
N ASN A 90 17.44 -2.49 16.34
CA ASN A 90 18.61 -3.31 15.98
C ASN A 90 19.78 -2.49 15.42
N SER A 91 19.72 -1.16 15.48
CA SER A 91 20.79 -0.28 15.05
C SER A 91 21.20 0.69 16.15
N ASP A 92 22.42 1.23 16.07
CA ASP A 92 22.93 2.22 17.02
C ASP A 92 22.20 3.59 16.94
N ARG A 93 21.27 3.73 15.99
CA ARG A 93 20.48 4.95 15.76
C ARG A 93 19.02 4.66 16.06
N SER A 94 18.46 5.40 17.02
CA SER A 94 17.04 5.32 17.38
C SER A 94 16.40 6.69 17.19
N ILE A 95 15.22 6.69 16.57
CA ILE A 95 14.47 7.90 16.27
C ILE A 95 13.09 7.81 16.92
N PRO A 96 12.66 8.82 17.68
CA PRO A 96 11.31 8.87 18.20
C PRO A 96 10.32 9.08 17.05
N MET A 97 9.22 8.34 17.08
CA MET A 97 8.20 8.35 16.05
C MET A 97 6.80 8.42 16.65
N THR A 98 5.98 9.34 16.14
CA THR A 98 4.54 9.38 16.41
C THR A 98 3.77 8.93 15.18
N VAL A 99 2.53 8.47 15.39
CA VAL A 99 1.67 7.93 14.34
C VAL A 99 0.35 8.67 14.38
N ASP A 100 -0.15 9.06 13.22
CA ASP A 100 -1.48 9.66 13.09
C ASP A 100 -2.20 9.14 11.84
N PHE A 101 -3.53 9.26 11.81
CA PHE A 101 -4.39 8.71 10.78
C PHE A 101 -5.37 9.75 10.28
N ILE A 102 -5.36 10.00 8.97
CA ILE A 102 -6.31 10.89 8.31
C ILE A 102 -7.12 10.12 7.27
N ARG A 103 -8.34 10.58 7.03
CA ARG A 103 -9.16 10.13 5.90
C ARG A 103 -9.41 11.28 4.96
N LEU A 104 -9.15 11.04 3.68
CA LEU A 104 -9.50 12.00 2.63
C LEU A 104 -10.89 11.65 2.09
N LYS A 105 -11.78 12.64 2.05
CA LYS A 105 -13.02 12.55 1.27
C LYS A 105 -12.96 13.53 0.11
N SER A 106 -13.30 13.04 -1.07
CA SER A 106 -13.42 13.81 -2.30
C SER A 106 -14.89 13.91 -2.74
N TYR A 107 -15.81 14.29 -1.84
CA TYR A 107 -17.23 14.40 -2.20
C TYR A 107 -18.00 15.45 -1.37
N CYS A 108 -18.81 16.24 -2.07
CA CYS A 108 -20.10 16.76 -1.64
C CYS A 108 -21.12 16.43 -2.75
N ASN A 109 -22.16 15.66 -2.45
CA ASN A 109 -23.36 15.44 -3.29
C ASN A 109 -23.10 15.06 -4.75
N ASP A 110 -22.58 13.84 -4.97
CA ASP A 110 -22.53 13.12 -6.26
C ASP A 110 -21.76 13.80 -7.41
N GLN A 111 -21.10 14.93 -7.15
CA GLN A 111 -20.19 15.60 -8.07
C GLN A 111 -18.81 15.77 -7.45
N SER A 112 -17.77 15.47 -8.23
CA SER A 112 -16.37 15.72 -7.85
C SER A 112 -16.12 17.23 -7.83
N THR A 113 -16.29 17.88 -6.68
CA THR A 113 -16.04 19.33 -6.49
C THR A 113 -14.56 19.71 -6.57
N GLY A 114 -13.65 18.73 -6.58
CA GLY A 114 -12.20 18.95 -6.58
C GLY A 114 -11.63 19.38 -5.22
N GLU A 115 -12.48 19.64 -4.22
CA GLU A 115 -12.07 19.95 -2.86
C GLU A 115 -11.92 18.67 -2.04
N ILE A 116 -10.74 18.50 -1.43
CA ILE A 116 -10.46 17.37 -0.54
C ILE A 116 -10.64 17.84 0.89
N LYS A 117 -11.54 17.18 1.62
CA LYS A 117 -11.67 17.37 3.06
C LYS A 117 -10.89 16.30 3.80
N VAL A 118 -10.04 16.73 4.72
CA VAL A 118 -9.38 15.86 5.70
C VAL A 118 -10.34 15.62 6.86
N ILE A 119 -10.52 14.36 7.22
CA ILE A 119 -11.39 13.93 8.32
C ILE A 119 -10.58 13.06 9.27
N GLY A 120 -10.69 13.33 10.56
CA GLY A 120 -9.85 12.70 11.57
C GLY A 120 -8.43 13.25 11.55
N GLY A 121 -7.57 12.63 12.35
CA GLY A 121 -6.24 13.12 12.67
C GLY A 121 -6.25 13.97 13.93
N ASP A 122 -5.09 14.05 14.57
CA ASP A 122 -4.82 15.05 15.60
C ASP A 122 -4.78 16.45 14.95
N ASP A 123 -4.71 17.51 15.77
CA ASP A 123 -4.58 18.86 15.24
C ASP A 123 -3.35 18.94 14.34
N LEU A 124 -3.56 19.17 13.04
CA LEU A 124 -2.51 19.25 12.02
C LEU A 124 -1.49 20.37 12.33
N SER A 125 -1.83 21.30 13.22
CA SER A 125 -0.89 22.30 13.77
C SER A 125 0.28 21.69 14.54
N THR A 126 0.14 20.45 15.03
CA THR A 126 1.19 19.69 15.71
C THR A 126 2.25 19.13 14.77
N LEU A 127 2.04 19.20 13.44
CA LEU A 127 2.93 18.69 12.40
C LEU A 127 4.16 19.58 12.11
N THR A 128 4.68 20.29 13.11
CA THR A 128 5.86 21.18 12.97
C THR A 128 7.19 20.42 12.82
N ALA A 129 7.20 19.10 13.05
CA ALA A 129 8.37 18.23 12.94
C ALA A 129 8.64 17.73 11.49
N SER A 130 9.67 16.88 11.32
CA SER A 130 9.90 16.15 10.07
C SER A 130 8.80 15.10 9.86
N LEU A 131 8.06 15.24 8.77
CA LEU A 131 6.86 14.47 8.46
C LEU A 131 7.18 13.39 7.42
N VAL A 132 7.08 12.11 7.81
CA VAL A 132 6.94 11.01 6.86
C VAL A 132 5.45 10.88 6.56
N LEU A 133 5.02 11.42 5.43
CA LEU A 133 3.71 11.12 4.90
C LEU A 133 3.74 9.74 4.30
N HIS A 134 3.07 8.81 4.98
CA HIS A 134 2.71 7.58 4.35
C HIS A 134 1.41 7.79 3.58
N PHE A 135 1.55 7.98 2.28
CA PHE A 135 0.41 8.24 1.44
C PHE A 135 0.09 7.04 0.58
N LYS A 136 -1.10 6.47 0.84
CA LYS A 136 -1.94 5.72 -0.10
C LYS A 136 -1.24 4.53 -0.76
N ASP A 137 -1.88 3.38 -0.64
CA ASP A 137 -1.60 2.19 -1.42
C ASP A 137 -1.25 2.45 -2.90
N ILE A 138 -1.94 3.40 -3.56
CA ILE A 138 -1.71 3.71 -4.97
C ILE A 138 -1.80 5.21 -5.34
N ILE A 139 -0.79 5.70 -6.07
CA ILE A 139 -0.85 6.95 -6.81
C ILE A 139 -1.26 6.67 -8.25
N ASP A 140 -2.47 7.12 -8.59
CA ASP A 140 -3.01 7.09 -9.93
C ASP A 140 -2.72 8.41 -10.68
N THR A 141 -3.65 9.37 -10.61
CA THR A 141 -3.45 10.68 -11.27
C THR A 141 -2.51 11.61 -10.52
N GLY A 142 -2.31 11.41 -9.21
CA GLY A 142 -1.50 12.30 -8.35
C GLY A 142 -2.21 13.59 -7.88
N LYS A 143 -3.46 13.84 -8.30
CA LYS A 143 -4.23 15.03 -7.89
C LYS A 143 -4.45 15.09 -6.38
N THR A 144 -4.87 13.98 -5.79
CA THR A 144 -5.09 13.85 -4.33
C THR A 144 -3.85 14.25 -3.54
N MET A 145 -2.67 13.87 -4.03
CA MET A 145 -1.42 14.22 -3.38
C MET A 145 -1.05 15.68 -3.47
N LYS A 146 -1.23 16.29 -4.64
CA LYS A 146 -0.96 17.72 -4.79
C LYS A 146 -1.79 18.53 -3.80
N THR A 147 -3.08 18.22 -3.68
CA THR A 147 -3.97 18.92 -2.75
C THR A 147 -3.59 18.67 -1.29
N LEU A 148 -3.29 17.42 -0.89
CA LEU A 148 -2.87 17.13 0.47
C LEU A 148 -1.55 17.84 0.83
N LEU A 149 -0.55 17.82 -0.05
CA LEU A 149 0.71 18.53 0.18
C LEU A 149 0.52 20.03 0.26
N GLN A 150 -0.38 20.61 -0.53
CA GLN A 150 -0.73 22.04 -0.44
C GLN A 150 -1.37 22.38 0.91
N LEU A 151 -2.26 21.53 1.42
CA LEU A 151 -2.86 21.71 2.74
C LEU A 151 -1.80 21.63 3.85
N LEU A 152 -0.96 20.60 3.82
CA LEU A 152 0.06 20.39 4.86
C LEU A 152 1.11 21.49 4.88
N LYS A 153 1.43 22.09 3.74
CA LYS A 153 2.34 23.25 3.67
C LYS A 153 1.86 24.45 4.48
N GLN A 154 0.54 24.60 4.72
CA GLN A 154 -0.01 25.70 5.52
C GLN A 154 0.43 25.61 7.00
N TYR A 155 0.83 24.43 7.47
CA TYR A 155 1.29 24.18 8.83
C TYR A 155 2.81 24.23 8.98
N ASN A 156 3.55 24.61 7.92
CA ASN A 156 5.01 24.75 7.91
C ASN A 156 5.80 23.56 8.49
N PRO A 157 5.57 22.32 8.03
CA PRO A 157 6.37 21.17 8.45
C PRO A 157 7.84 21.35 8.05
N GLN A 158 8.76 20.88 8.90
CA GLN A 158 10.21 20.99 8.66
C GLN A 158 10.62 20.29 7.35
N MET A 159 10.05 19.12 7.10
CA MET A 159 10.29 18.32 5.91
C MET A 159 9.06 17.45 5.67
N VAL A 160 8.71 17.24 4.40
CA VAL A 160 7.62 16.36 4.01
C VAL A 160 8.15 15.37 2.99
N LYS A 161 8.05 14.08 3.32
CA LYS A 161 8.44 12.98 2.43
C LYS A 161 7.29 12.03 2.22
N VAL A 162 7.12 11.56 0.99
CA VAL A 162 5.98 10.73 0.60
C VAL A 162 6.44 9.33 0.24
N ALA A 163 5.87 8.34 0.92
CA ALA A 163 5.99 6.94 0.56
C ALA A 163 4.67 6.43 -0.03
N SER A 164 4.75 5.73 -1.17
CA SER A 164 3.61 5.02 -1.76
C SER A 164 4.03 3.64 -2.27
N LEU A 165 3.17 2.64 -2.06
CA LEU A 165 3.45 1.29 -2.50
C LEU A 165 3.41 1.20 -4.03
N LEU A 166 2.38 1.73 -4.67
CA LEU A 166 2.19 1.64 -6.12
C LEU A 166 2.10 3.03 -6.76
N VAL A 167 2.76 3.20 -7.90
CA VAL A 167 2.62 4.38 -8.76
C VAL A 167 2.24 3.93 -10.16
N LYS A 168 1.10 4.43 -10.67
CA LYS A 168 0.65 4.11 -12.02
C LYS A 168 1.37 4.93 -13.08
N ARG A 169 1.79 4.25 -14.14
CA ARG A 169 2.13 4.86 -15.43
C ARG A 169 0.86 5.11 -16.21
N THR A 170 0.31 6.29 -16.05
CA THR A 170 -0.90 6.73 -16.76
C THR A 170 -0.67 8.09 -17.42
N PRO A 171 -1.18 8.31 -18.65
CA PRO A 171 -1.16 9.63 -19.29
C PRO A 171 -2.00 10.66 -18.53
N ARG A 172 -2.88 10.22 -17.62
CA ARG A 172 -3.71 11.08 -16.75
C ARG A 172 -2.93 11.67 -15.57
N SER A 173 -1.66 11.31 -15.42
CA SER A 173 -0.81 11.74 -14.31
C SER A 173 -0.53 13.24 -14.39
N VAL A 174 -0.65 13.94 -13.25
CA VAL A 174 -0.26 15.35 -13.14
C VAL A 174 1.26 15.54 -12.96
N GLY A 175 2.06 14.50 -13.21
CA GLY A 175 3.51 14.51 -13.06
C GLY A 175 4.01 14.43 -11.61
N TYR A 176 3.13 14.17 -10.64
CA TYR A 176 3.56 13.99 -9.26
C TYR A 176 4.31 12.66 -9.09
N ARG A 177 5.39 12.68 -8.29
CA ARG A 177 6.21 11.50 -7.95
C ARG A 177 6.50 11.49 -6.45
N PRO A 178 6.27 10.36 -5.74
CA PRO A 178 6.70 10.17 -4.35
C PRO A 178 8.22 10.18 -4.22
N ASP A 179 8.69 10.46 -3.01
CA ASP A 179 10.10 10.30 -2.63
C ASP A 179 10.47 8.81 -2.52
N PHE A 180 9.57 7.99 -1.99
CA PHE A 180 9.75 6.55 -1.81
C PHE A 180 8.65 5.78 -2.56
N VAL A 181 9.06 4.98 -3.54
CA VAL A 181 8.15 4.23 -4.41
C VAL A 181 8.41 2.73 -4.26
N GLY A 182 7.38 1.97 -3.91
CA GLY A 182 7.46 0.50 -3.91
C GLY A 182 7.63 -0.03 -5.33
N PHE A 183 6.57 0.09 -6.13
CA PHE A 183 6.48 -0.41 -7.49
C PHE A 183 5.90 0.64 -8.42
N GLU A 184 6.46 0.72 -9.62
CA GLU A 184 5.83 1.45 -10.71
C GLU A 184 5.09 0.43 -11.60
N VAL A 185 3.78 0.63 -11.75
CA VAL A 185 2.87 -0.33 -12.40
C VAL A 185 2.18 0.28 -13.63
N PRO A 186 1.78 -0.52 -14.63
CA PRO A 186 0.95 -0.08 -15.74
C PRO A 186 -0.40 0.47 -15.26
N ASP A 187 -1.14 1.15 -16.14
CA ASP A 187 -2.50 1.62 -15.85
C ASP A 187 -3.54 0.49 -15.89
N LYS A 188 -3.34 -0.53 -15.04
CA LYS A 188 -4.29 -1.62 -14.79
C LYS A 188 -5.01 -1.39 -13.46
N PHE A 189 -6.22 -1.91 -13.32
CA PHE A 189 -6.93 -1.86 -12.05
C PHE A 189 -6.49 -3.02 -11.16
N VAL A 190 -6.05 -2.69 -9.95
CA VAL A 190 -5.47 -3.66 -8.99
C VAL A 190 -6.21 -3.61 -7.67
N VAL A 191 -6.40 -4.77 -7.04
CA VAL A 191 -7.05 -4.93 -5.74
C VAL A 191 -6.21 -5.80 -4.81
N GLY A 192 -6.50 -5.76 -3.51
CA GLY A 192 -5.80 -6.53 -2.49
C GLY A 192 -4.61 -5.80 -1.87
N TYR A 193 -4.15 -6.32 -0.75
CA TYR A 193 -3.23 -5.64 0.16
C TYR A 193 -3.79 -4.27 0.59
N ALA A 194 -5.02 -4.29 1.11
CA ALA A 194 -5.85 -3.14 1.48
C ALA A 194 -6.39 -2.25 0.33
N LEU A 195 -5.93 -2.43 -0.91
CA LEU A 195 -6.60 -1.86 -2.10
C LEU A 195 -7.97 -2.51 -2.29
N ASP A 196 -8.96 -1.71 -2.68
CA ASP A 196 -10.34 -2.18 -2.80
C ASP A 196 -11.00 -1.91 -4.13
N TYR A 197 -12.12 -2.60 -4.31
CA TYR A 197 -13.18 -2.18 -5.21
C TYR A 197 -14.51 -2.18 -4.43
N ASN A 198 -15.12 -1.01 -4.29
CA ASN A 198 -16.37 -0.82 -3.54
C ASN A 198 -16.33 -1.44 -2.13
N GLU A 199 -15.22 -1.24 -1.40
CA GLU A 199 -14.93 -1.80 -0.07
C GLU A 199 -14.64 -3.31 0.00
N TYR A 200 -14.79 -4.06 -1.10
CA TYR A 200 -14.39 -5.47 -1.19
C TYR A 200 -12.89 -5.62 -1.48
N PHE A 201 -12.37 -6.84 -1.34
CA PHE A 201 -10.99 -7.24 -1.68
C PHE A 201 -9.89 -6.71 -0.75
N ARG A 202 -10.21 -5.90 0.27
CA ARG A 202 -9.19 -5.39 1.24
C ARG A 202 -8.50 -6.50 2.04
N ASP A 203 -9.20 -7.62 2.24
CA ASP A 203 -8.78 -8.81 2.97
C ASP A 203 -7.94 -9.79 2.12
N LEU A 204 -7.68 -9.46 0.86
CA LEU A 204 -6.70 -10.16 0.05
C LEU A 204 -5.28 -9.77 0.48
N ASN A 205 -4.41 -10.74 0.73
CA ASN A 205 -3.01 -10.47 1.10
C ASN A 205 -2.10 -10.16 -0.11
N VAL A 206 -2.59 -10.39 -1.34
CA VAL A 206 -1.82 -10.30 -2.58
C VAL A 206 -2.45 -9.23 -3.47
N THR A 207 -1.67 -8.53 -4.30
CA THR A 207 -2.21 -7.61 -5.30
C THR A 207 -2.61 -8.37 -6.56
N TYR A 208 -3.86 -8.24 -7.02
CA TYR A 208 -4.41 -8.96 -8.17
C TYR A 208 -4.82 -8.01 -9.31
N LEU A 209 -4.71 -8.49 -10.55
CA LEU A 209 -5.42 -7.91 -11.69
C LEU A 209 -6.87 -8.39 -11.67
N ARG A 210 -7.80 -7.45 -11.87
CA ARG A 210 -9.23 -7.76 -11.94
C ARG A 210 -9.67 -7.95 -13.39
N HIS A 211 -10.40 -9.02 -13.65
CA HIS A 211 -11.07 -9.24 -14.93
C HIS A 211 -12.20 -8.22 -15.11
N TYR A 212 -12.19 -7.48 -16.24
CA TYR A 212 -13.36 -6.71 -16.67
C TYR A 212 -14.28 -7.63 -17.48
N SER A 213 -15.29 -8.23 -16.86
CA SER A 213 -16.37 -8.82 -17.67
C SER A 213 -17.27 -7.69 -18.19
N THR A 214 -17.66 -7.78 -19.47
CA THR A 214 -18.50 -6.83 -20.22
C THR A 214 -19.95 -6.73 -19.72
N SER A 215 -20.19 -6.99 -18.44
CA SER A 215 -21.49 -7.01 -17.78
C SER A 215 -21.43 -6.18 -16.50
N GLU A 216 -21.39 -4.86 -16.69
CA GLU A 216 -21.88 -3.92 -15.69
C GLU A 216 -23.36 -4.23 -15.41
N GLN A 217 -23.67 -5.12 -14.45
CA GLN A 217 -25.00 -5.12 -13.79
C GLN A 217 -25.18 -5.93 -12.50
N PHE A 218 -24.19 -6.61 -11.92
CA PHE A 218 -24.41 -7.37 -10.68
C PHE A 218 -23.73 -6.76 -9.45
N LEU A 219 -24.32 -5.69 -8.93
CA LEU A 219 -24.27 -5.32 -7.51
C LEU A 219 -25.66 -4.89 -7.02
N MET A 220 -26.65 -5.77 -7.20
CA MET A 220 -27.90 -5.78 -6.43
C MET A 220 -28.41 -7.21 -6.38
N ASN A 221 -28.00 -7.95 -5.36
CA ASN A 221 -28.82 -8.93 -4.62
C ASN A 221 -27.89 -9.89 -3.88
N GLY A 222 -27.88 -9.76 -2.56
CA GLY A 222 -27.16 -10.67 -1.70
C GLY A 222 -27.76 -12.08 -1.70
N SER A 223 -26.91 -13.05 -1.36
CA SER A 223 -27.27 -14.26 -0.64
C SER A 223 -25.99 -14.90 -0.11
N PHE A 224 -25.77 -14.80 1.20
CA PHE A 224 -24.80 -15.60 1.93
C PHE A 224 -25.35 -17.01 2.11
N SER A 225 -24.53 -18.04 1.88
CA SER A 225 -24.75 -19.37 2.46
C SER A 225 -23.41 -19.88 2.99
N GLY A 226 -23.34 -20.04 4.31
CA GLY A 226 -22.13 -20.39 5.03
C GLY A 226 -21.86 -21.90 5.06
N SER A 227 -20.62 -22.24 5.39
CA SER A 227 -20.27 -23.41 6.20
C SER A 227 -18.91 -23.16 6.84
N PHE A 228 -18.89 -23.20 8.18
CA PHE A 228 -17.70 -23.08 9.01
C PHE A 228 -16.72 -24.21 8.71
N TYR A 229 -15.44 -23.91 8.51
CA TYR A 229 -14.34 -24.79 8.96
C TYR A 229 -13.10 -23.97 9.36
N ILE A 230 -12.56 -24.36 10.49
CA ILE A 230 -11.37 -23.88 11.20
C ILE A 230 -10.13 -23.91 10.29
N VAL A 231 -9.32 -22.84 10.28
CA VAL A 231 -7.94 -22.92 9.74
C VAL A 231 -6.96 -22.35 10.76
N LEU A 232 -6.10 -23.25 11.23
CA LEU A 232 -5.01 -23.04 12.16
C LEU A 232 -4.04 -21.94 11.72
N LEU A 233 -3.64 -21.09 12.67
CA LEU A 233 -2.32 -20.47 12.69
C LEU A 233 -1.25 -21.55 12.83
N HIS A 234 -0.21 -21.54 11.99
CA HIS A 234 1.19 -21.28 12.40
C HIS A 234 2.21 -21.64 11.30
N ILE A 235 3.27 -20.83 11.30
CA ILE A 235 4.62 -21.03 10.76
C ILE A 235 5.12 -22.48 10.89
N CYS A 236 5.80 -23.01 9.86
CA CYS A 236 6.92 -23.93 10.07
C CYS A 236 7.90 -23.97 8.88
N VAL A 237 9.20 -24.06 9.21
CA VAL A 237 10.34 -24.26 8.31
C VAL A 237 10.96 -25.64 8.62
N ILE A 238 11.47 -26.30 7.57
CA ILE A 238 12.59 -27.27 7.48
C ILE A 238 12.25 -28.72 7.03
N LYS A 239 12.95 -29.03 5.92
CA LYS A 239 13.26 -30.22 5.09
C LYS A 239 13.51 -31.60 5.72
N ASN A 240 13.18 -32.60 4.88
CA ASN A 240 13.77 -33.94 4.61
C ASN A 240 13.85 -34.94 5.79
N THR A 241 13.48 -36.23 5.66
CA THR A 241 14.03 -37.25 4.73
C THR A 241 13.16 -38.54 4.79
N LEU A 242 12.76 -39.08 3.62
CA LEU A 242 12.54 -40.49 3.17
C LEU A 242 11.93 -41.63 4.09
N PRO A 243 11.44 -42.75 3.51
CA PRO A 243 10.20 -43.46 3.90
C PRO A 243 10.38 -44.84 4.56
N ALA A 244 9.32 -45.37 5.19
CA ALA A 244 9.02 -46.81 5.34
C ALA A 244 7.61 -46.98 5.96
N GLN A 245 6.65 -47.56 5.24
CA GLN A 245 6.08 -48.91 5.43
C GLN A 245 5.18 -49.14 6.68
N GLY A 246 3.90 -49.45 6.40
CA GLY A 246 3.20 -50.64 6.91
C GLY A 246 2.63 -50.65 8.33
N LEU A 247 1.31 -50.45 8.46
CA LEU A 247 0.28 -51.43 8.86
C LEU A 247 -1.06 -50.71 9.05
#